data_AF-A0A7J7VE47-F1
#
_entry.id   AF-A0A7J7VE47-F1
#
_cell.length_a   1.000
_cell.length_b   1.000
_cell.length_c   1.000
_cell.angle_alpha   90.00
_cell.angle_beta   90.00
_cell.angle_gamma   90.00
#
_symmetry.space_group_name_H-M   'P 1'
#
loop_
_entity.id
_entity.type
_entity.pdbx_description
1 polymer ?
#
loop_
_entity_poly.entity_id
_entity_poly.type
_entity_poly.pdbx_seq_one_letter_code
_entity_poly.pdbx_strand_id
1 'polypeptide(L)'
;MNSQGPRRLSNARLTQYQGLLLENPRISLETVRALNPATFLPTKEADPEHDCIEVINEVYATRPDLWDSPHPNPDLTLYTDSSSFLRDGKHNTGYTITITDEVLEQGHFHRDGRPNGQNYGH
;
A
#
# COMPACT_ATOMS: atom_id res chain seq x y z
N MET A 1 10.90 -23.12 -3.01
CA MET A 1 10.30 -21.90 -2.45
C MET A 1 10.67 -20.75 -3.37
N ASN A 2 9.70 -20.18 -4.09
CA ASN A 2 9.92 -19.12 -5.07
C ASN A 2 9.38 -17.81 -4.47
N SER A 3 10.21 -17.10 -3.72
CA SER A 3 9.86 -15.81 -3.13
C SER A 3 9.99 -14.71 -4.20
N GLN A 4 9.04 -14.67 -5.14
CA GLN A 4 8.87 -13.48 -5.99
C GLN A 4 8.17 -12.40 -5.16
N GLY A 5 8.96 -11.64 -4.41
CA GLY A 5 8.51 -10.33 -3.94
C GLY A 5 8.18 -9.43 -5.14
N PRO A 6 7.31 -8.42 -4.96
CA PRO A 6 6.94 -7.52 -6.05
C PRO A 6 8.19 -6.79 -6.58
N ARG A 7 8.51 -7.02 -7.85
CA ARG A 7 9.71 -6.50 -8.52
C ARG A 7 9.52 -4.99 -8.78
N ARG A 8 9.89 -4.15 -7.81
CA ARG A 8 9.76 -2.67 -7.87
C ARG A 8 10.67 -1.99 -8.91
N LEU A 9 11.67 -2.70 -9.43
CA LEU A 9 12.57 -2.22 -10.47
C LEU A 9 12.32 -2.99 -11.77
N SER A 10 12.17 -2.27 -12.89
CA SER A 10 12.17 -2.90 -14.21
C SER A 10 13.53 -3.52 -14.49
N ASN A 11 13.58 -4.54 -15.35
CA ASN A 11 14.84 -5.16 -15.75
C ASN A 11 15.84 -4.14 -16.31
N ALA A 12 15.35 -3.15 -17.07
CA ALA A 12 16.19 -2.06 -17.58
C ALA A 12 16.84 -1.24 -16.45
N ARG A 13 16.08 -0.86 -15.41
CA ARG A 13 16.62 -0.16 -14.24
C ARG A 13 17.61 -1.01 -13.46
N LEU A 14 17.32 -2.30 -13.30
CA LEU A 14 18.21 -3.22 -12.60
C LEU A 14 19.56 -3.34 -13.30
N THR A 15 19.58 -3.54 -14.62
CA THR A 15 20.82 -3.61 -15.40
C THR A 15 21.61 -2.30 -15.32
N GLN A 16 20.91 -1.15 -15.35
CA GLN A 16 21.56 0.15 -15.19
C GLN A 16 22.24 0.28 -13.82
N TYR A 17 21.54 -0.05 -12.73
CA TYR A 17 22.11 0.04 -11.38
C TYR A 17 23.25 -0.96 -11.17
N GLN A 18 23.15 -2.16 -11.74
CA GLN A 18 24.23 -3.15 -11.67
C GLN A 18 25.52 -2.61 -12.32
N GLY A 19 25.43 -2.08 -13.54
CA GLY A 19 26.59 -1.51 -14.24
C GLY A 19 27.17 -0.29 -13.52
N LEU A 20 26.31 0.56 -12.97
CA LEU A 20 26.75 1.80 -12.30
C LEU A 20 27.33 1.57 -10.91
N LEU A 21 26.70 0.72 -10.09
CA LEU A 21 27.03 0.60 -8.66
C LEU A 21 27.91 -0.60 -8.34
N LEU A 22 27.76 -1.72 -9.06
CA LEU A 22 28.45 -2.97 -8.74
C LEU A 22 29.66 -3.22 -9.64
N GLU A 23 29.53 -2.90 -10.93
CA GLU A 23 30.57 -3.20 -11.93
C GLU A 23 31.52 -2.02 -12.18
N ASN A 24 31.26 -0.85 -11.59
CA ASN A 24 32.08 0.34 -11.75
C ASN A 24 33.24 0.36 -10.73
N PRO A 25 34.51 0.18 -11.16
CA PRO A 25 35.65 0.14 -10.24
C PRO A 25 35.96 1.48 -9.57
N ARG A 26 35.31 2.58 -9.99
CA ARG A 26 35.47 3.91 -9.38
C ARG A 26 34.54 4.12 -8.17
N ILE A 27 33.64 3.18 -7.91
CA ILE A 27 32.65 3.28 -6.82
C ILE A 27 32.88 2.13 -5.85
N SER A 28 32.99 2.44 -4.57
CA SER A 28 32.96 1.48 -3.47
C SER A 28 31.68 1.69 -2.67
N LEU A 29 30.97 0.60 -2.39
CA LEU A 29 29.80 0.60 -1.52
C LEU A 29 30.24 0.16 -0.13
N GLU A 30 29.93 0.99 0.86
CA GLU A 30 30.16 0.68 2.27
C GLU A 30 28.82 0.68 3.01
N THR A 31 28.67 -0.26 3.94
CA THR A 31 27.48 -0.32 4.78
C THR A 31 27.58 0.71 5.89
N VAL A 32 26.75 1.75 5.83
CA VAL A 32 26.59 2.70 6.94
C VAL A 32 25.38 2.29 7.77
N ARG A 33 25.61 2.05 9.06
CA ARG A 33 24.59 1.51 9.97
C ARG A 33 23.73 2.61 10.62
N ALA A 34 24.30 3.78 10.86
CA ALA A 34 23.57 4.90 11.43
C ALA A 34 24.07 6.23 10.87
N LEU A 35 23.13 7.12 10.53
CA LEU A 35 23.40 8.47 10.05
C LEU A 35 22.71 9.47 10.97
N ASN A 36 23.41 10.54 11.31
CA ASN A 36 22.77 11.68 11.94
C ASN A 36 21.87 12.39 10.90
N PRO A 37 20.55 12.55 11.13
CA PRO A 37 19.65 13.15 10.14
C PRO A 37 19.92 14.63 9.87
N ALA A 38 20.56 15.35 10.79
CA ALA A 38 20.90 16.76 10.61
C ALA A 38 22.21 16.95 9.81
N THR A 39 23.18 16.05 9.99
CA THR A 39 24.52 16.22 9.38
C THR A 39 24.81 15.24 8.23
N PHE A 40 24.01 14.18 8.08
CA PHE A 40 24.21 13.07 7.16
C PHE A 40 25.58 12.39 7.28
N LEU A 41 26.19 12.46 8.47
CA LEU A 41 27.47 11.81 8.76
C LEU A 41 27.25 10.50 9.52
N PRO A 42 28.14 9.51 9.35
CA PRO A 42 28.11 8.29 10.15
C PRO A 42 28.25 8.58 11.64
N THR A 43 27.38 8.01 12.46
CA THR A 43 27.44 8.10 13.92
C THR A 43 28.17 6.90 14.52
N LYS A 44 28.86 7.09 15.66
CA LYS A 44 29.57 6.02 16.38
C LYS A 44 28.64 5.15 17.25
N GLU A 45 27.38 5.54 17.40
CA GLU A 45 26.42 4.86 18.25
C GLU A 45 25.74 3.71 17.51
N ALA A 46 25.85 2.53 18.13
CA ALA A 46 25.21 1.22 18.01
C ALA A 46 24.38 0.85 16.76
N ASP A 47 24.37 -0.46 16.48
CA ASP A 47 23.52 -1.10 15.48
C ASP A 47 22.10 -0.50 15.50
N PRO A 48 21.53 -0.09 14.36
CA PRO A 48 20.10 0.08 14.30
C PRO A 48 19.49 -1.31 14.56
N GLU A 49 18.78 -1.45 15.67
CA GLU A 49 17.95 -2.61 16.02
C GLU A 49 16.78 -2.68 15.04
N HIS A 50 17.06 -3.02 13.79
CA HIS A 50 16.03 -3.25 12.80
C HIS A 50 16.33 -4.56 12.08
N ASP A 51 15.39 -5.48 12.18
CA ASP A 51 15.41 -6.67 11.37
C ASP A 51 15.09 -6.26 9.93
N CYS A 52 16.05 -6.45 9.02
CA CYS A 52 15.87 -6.18 7.59
C CYS A 52 14.62 -6.88 7.04
N ILE A 53 14.22 -8.03 7.60
CA ILE A 53 13.01 -8.76 7.21
C ILE A 53 11.76 -8.01 7.69
N GLU A 54 11.77 -7.49 8.91
CA GLU A 54 10.67 -6.67 9.44
C GLU A 54 10.50 -5.38 8.62
N VAL A 55 11.58 -4.67 8.32
CA VAL A 55 11.52 -3.46 7.48
C VAL A 55 11.07 -3.78 6.06
N ILE A 56 11.51 -4.90 5.49
CA ILE A 56 10.98 -5.38 4.21
C ILE A 56 9.47 -5.61 4.34
N ASN A 57 9.01 -6.34 5.34
CA ASN A 57 7.59 -6.61 5.53
C ASN A 57 6.78 -5.33 5.76
N GLU A 58 7.32 -4.32 6.45
CA GLU A 58 6.70 -3.01 6.63
C GLU A 58 6.68 -2.20 5.32
N VAL A 59 7.79 -2.14 4.58
CA VAL A 59 7.90 -1.43 3.29
C VAL A 59 7.04 -2.08 2.20
N TYR A 60 6.83 -3.39 2.30
CA TYR A 60 5.94 -4.18 1.45
C TYR A 60 4.54 -4.37 2.06
N ALA A 61 4.29 -3.85 3.27
CA ALA A 61 2.94 -3.74 3.80
C ALA A 61 2.16 -2.82 2.86
N THR A 62 0.92 -3.20 2.58
CA THR A 62 0.20 -2.64 1.44
C THR A 62 -0.08 -1.14 1.62
N ARG A 63 -0.06 -0.62 2.86
CA ARG A 63 -0.03 0.79 3.25
C ARG A 63 0.45 0.96 4.71
N PRO A 64 1.70 1.35 4.98
CA PRO A 64 2.21 1.54 6.35
C PRO A 64 1.59 2.75 7.06
N ASP A 65 0.98 3.66 6.31
CA ASP A 65 0.23 4.82 6.76
C ASP A 65 -1.24 4.51 7.10
N LEU A 66 -1.67 3.26 6.95
CA LEU A 66 -3.00 2.82 7.35
C LEU A 66 -2.96 2.31 8.79
N TRP A 67 -3.76 2.92 9.65
CA TRP A 67 -3.88 2.53 11.06
C TRP A 67 -5.24 1.89 11.33
N ASP A 68 -5.29 0.91 12.24
CA ASP A 68 -6.54 0.31 12.73
C ASP A 68 -7.29 1.23 13.73
N SER A 69 -6.65 2.32 14.16
CA SER A 69 -7.25 3.35 15.00
C SER A 69 -7.78 4.52 14.15
N PRO A 70 -8.88 5.17 14.57
CA PRO A 70 -9.41 6.33 13.86
C PRO A 70 -8.40 7.47 13.88
N HIS A 71 -8.25 8.16 12.75
CA HIS A 71 -7.43 9.35 12.63
C HIS A 71 -7.99 10.47 13.53
N PRO A 72 -7.16 11.24 14.27
CA PRO A 72 -7.65 12.26 15.20
C PRO A 72 -8.40 13.41 14.52
N ASN A 73 -8.07 13.72 13.26
CA ASN A 73 -8.70 14.77 12.47
C ASN A 73 -9.04 14.24 11.07
N PRO A 74 -10.11 13.46 10.90
CA PRO A 74 -10.50 12.95 9.58
C PRO A 74 -11.23 14.04 8.79
N ASP A 75 -10.93 14.18 7.50
CA ASP A 75 -11.72 15.03 6.60
C ASP A 75 -13.15 14.49 6.44
N LEU A 76 -13.31 13.16 6.49
CA LEU A 76 -14.58 12.47 6.38
C LEU A 76 -14.57 11.16 7.19
N THR A 77 -15.66 10.88 7.90
CA THR A 77 -15.88 9.58 8.57
C THR A 77 -16.91 8.79 7.78
N LEU A 78 -16.45 7.73 7.12
CA LEU A 78 -17.28 6.87 6.28
C LEU A 78 -17.62 5.57 6.99
N TYR A 79 -18.85 5.12 6.83
CA TYR A 79 -19.29 3.78 7.16
C TYR A 79 -19.59 3.04 5.87
N THR A 80 -19.11 1.80 5.76
CA THR A 80 -19.38 0.95 4.60
C THR A 80 -20.04 -0.31 5.06
N ASP A 81 -21.17 -0.66 4.44
CA ASP A 81 -21.80 -1.96 4.63
C ASP A 81 -21.98 -2.63 3.27
N SER A 82 -21.82 -3.95 3.26
CA SER A 82 -22.04 -4.77 2.08
C SER A 82 -22.91 -5.95 2.46
N SER A 83 -23.96 -6.17 1.67
CA SER A 83 -24.90 -7.27 1.88
C SER A 83 -24.80 -8.25 0.72
N SER A 84 -24.86 -9.54 1.03
CA SER A 84 -24.88 -10.59 0.02
C SER A 84 -25.77 -11.74 0.46
N PHE A 85 -26.77 -12.09 -0.37
CA PHE A 85 -27.70 -13.15 -0.04
C PHE A 85 -28.23 -13.88 -1.28
N LEU A 86 -28.64 -15.13 -1.09
CA LEU A 86 -29.31 -15.93 -2.11
C LEU A 86 -30.83 -15.78 -2.00
N ARG A 87 -31.48 -15.49 -3.11
CA ARG A 87 -32.94 -15.48 -3.23
C ARG A 87 -33.33 -16.05 -4.58
N ASP A 88 -34.24 -17.03 -4.57
CA ASP A 88 -34.72 -17.72 -5.78
C ASP A 88 -33.59 -18.29 -6.65
N GLY A 89 -32.55 -18.85 -6.00
CA GLY A 89 -31.37 -19.40 -6.67
C GLY A 89 -30.44 -18.36 -7.31
N LYS A 90 -30.68 -17.06 -7.11
CA LYS A 90 -29.85 -15.96 -7.60
C LYS A 90 -29.11 -15.28 -6.47
N HIS A 91 -27.84 -14.95 -6.72
CA HIS A 91 -27.01 -14.18 -5.80
C HIS A 91 -27.28 -12.70 -5.97
N ASN A 92 -27.65 -12.04 -4.87
CA ASN A 92 -27.89 -10.61 -4.80
C ASN A 92 -26.80 -10.02 -3.90
N THR A 93 -26.04 -9.07 -4.43
CA THR A 93 -25.00 -8.39 -3.68
C THR A 93 -25.16 -6.89 -3.85
N GLY A 94 -25.08 -6.16 -2.75
CA GLY A 94 -25.13 -4.71 -2.74
C GLY A 94 -24.15 -4.12 -1.73
N TYR A 95 -23.90 -2.83 -1.88
CA TYR A 95 -23.05 -2.06 -1.00
C TYR A 95 -23.65 -0.69 -0.74
N THR A 96 -23.28 -0.10 0.38
CA THR A 96 -23.65 1.26 0.77
C THR A 96 -22.44 1.94 1.43
N ILE A 97 -22.24 3.22 1.13
CA ILE A 97 -21.28 4.11 1.75
C ILE A 97 -22.07 5.26 2.37
N THR A 98 -21.95 5.47 3.68
CA THR A 98 -22.72 6.47 4.42
C THR A 98 -21.82 7.35 5.28
N ILE A 99 -22.31 8.53 5.59
CA ILE A 99 -21.94 9.28 6.80
C ILE A 99 -23.00 9.01 7.87
N THR A 100 -22.94 9.70 9.02
CA THR A 100 -23.83 9.41 10.16
C THR A 100 -25.31 9.56 9.84
N ASP A 101 -25.68 10.51 8.98
CA ASP A 101 -27.06 10.92 8.71
C ASP A 101 -27.47 10.86 7.24
N GLU A 102 -26.54 10.53 6.33
CA GLU A 102 -26.78 10.52 4.89
C GLU A 102 -26.11 9.34 4.17
N VAL A 103 -26.77 8.84 3.12
CA VAL A 103 -26.21 7.87 2.17
C VAL A 103 -25.48 8.62 1.06
N LEU A 104 -24.16 8.42 0.96
CA LEU A 104 -23.35 9.03 -0.09
C LEU A 104 -23.40 8.24 -1.39
N GLU A 105 -23.32 6.91 -1.29
CA GLU A 105 -23.35 6.02 -2.45
C GLU A 105 -23.99 4.68 -2.09
N GLN A 106 -24.73 4.10 -3.02
CA GLN A 106 -25.23 2.74 -2.89
C GLN A 106 -25.34 2.08 -4.26
N GLY A 107 -25.18 0.76 -4.30
CA GLY A 107 -25.25 0.02 -5.54
C GLY A 107 -25.49 -1.47 -5.34
N HIS A 108 -25.77 -2.14 -6.46
CA HIS A 108 -25.86 -3.59 -6.54
C HIS A 108 -24.89 -4.11 -7.59
N PHE A 109 -24.23 -5.22 -7.30
CA PHE A 109 -23.34 -5.87 -8.25
C PHE A 109 -24.16 -6.72 -9.21
N HIS A 110 -24.05 -6.44 -10.51
CA HIS A 110 -24.54 -7.37 -11.54
C HIS A 110 -23.66 -8.62 -11.58
N ARG A 111 -24.19 -9.71 -12.16
CA ARG A 111 -23.52 -11.02 -12.32
C ARG A 111 -22.09 -10.95 -12.92
N ASP A 112 -21.77 -9.82 -13.54
CA ASP A 112 -20.58 -9.58 -14.34
C ASP A 112 -19.51 -8.75 -13.58
N GLY A 113 -19.80 -8.33 -12.34
CA GLY A 113 -18.85 -7.64 -11.45
C GLY A 113 -18.57 -6.17 -11.78
N ARG A 114 -19.37 -5.52 -12.64
CA ARG A 114 -19.22 -4.08 -12.96
C ARG A 114 -20.16 -3.22 -12.11
N PRO A 115 -19.67 -2.13 -11.49
CA PRO A 115 -20.56 -1.12 -10.91
C PRO A 115 -21.33 -0.41 -12.02
N ASN A 116 -22.56 0.00 -11.72
CA ASN A 116 -23.45 0.66 -12.68
C ASN A 116 -22.87 2.04 -13.05
N GLY A 117 -22.80 2.34 -14.36
CA GLY A 117 -22.37 3.65 -14.85
C GLY A 117 -23.31 4.74 -14.35
N GLN A 118 -22.75 5.72 -13.64
CA GLN A 118 -23.46 6.88 -13.13
C GLN A 118 -24.04 7.70 -14.28
N ASN A 119 -25.36 7.90 -14.29
CA ASN A 119 -25.98 9.03 -14.98
C ASN A 119 -25.78 10.26 -14.09
N TYR A 120 -24.86 11.14 -14.48
CA TYR A 120 -24.79 12.49 -13.95
C TYR A 120 -25.85 13.34 -14.66
N GLY A 121 -26.90 13.73 -13.94
CA GLY A 121 -27.81 14.77 -14.36
C GLY A 121 -27.18 16.15 -14.11
N HIS A 122 -27.24 17.01 -15.12
CA HIS A 122 -26.94 18.44 -15.03
C HIS A 122 -27.96 19.20 -14.20
#